data_AF-A0A0F9FM49-F1
#
_entry.id   AF-A0A0F9FM49-F1
#
_cell.length_a   1.000
_cell.length_b   1.000
_cell.length_c   1.000
_cell.angle_alpha   90.00
_cell.angle_beta   90.00
_cell.angle_gamma   90.00
#
_symmetry.space_group_name_H-M   'P 1'
#
loop_
_entity.id
_entity.type
_entity.pdbx_description
1 polymer ?
#
loop_
_entity_poly.entity_id
_entity_poly.type
_entity_poly.pdbx_seq_one_letter_code
_entity_poly.pdbx_strand_id
1 'polypeptide(L)' 'MTNDWLIDVLADLRAFAHKNDYVDLAAQLDRTSQIAWSELLEQENGTRQREAGAWAEWNAAAARRHH' A
#
# COMPACT_ATOMS: atom_id res chain seq x y z
N MET A 1 0.11 9.73 3.99
CA MET A 1 1.49 9.31 3.68
C MET A 1 1.63 7.89 4.20
N THR A 2 1.17 6.95 3.40
CA THR A 2 0.85 5.59 3.86
C THR A 2 2.06 4.72 3.58
N ASN A 3 2.99 4.61 4.52
CA ASN A 3 4.13 3.67 4.47
C ASN A 3 4.94 3.56 3.15
N ASP A 4 4.78 4.45 2.17
CA ASP A 4 5.51 4.40 0.89
C ASP A 4 7.03 4.51 1.11
N TRP A 5 7.42 5.23 2.16
CA TRP A 5 8.82 5.34 2.63
C TRP A 5 9.47 3.98 2.92
N LEU A 6 8.68 2.95 3.27
CA LEU A 6 9.16 1.60 3.53
C LEU A 6 9.77 0.99 2.27
N ILE A 7 9.21 1.28 1.10
CA ILE A 7 9.71 0.74 -0.17
C ILE A 7 11.11 1.28 -0.46
N ASP A 8 11.31 2.59 -0.25
CA ASP A 8 12.61 3.22 -0.43
C ASP A 8 13.66 2.60 0.51
N VAL A 9 13.30 2.36 1.78
CA VAL A 9 14.19 1.71 2.76
C VAL A 9 14.50 0.27 2.38
N LEU A 10 13.53 -0.50 1.89
CA LEU A 10 13.77 -1.87 1.42
C LEU A 10 14.70 -1.90 0.20
N ALA A 11 14.59 -0.93 -0.69
CA ALA A 11 15.50 -0.78 -1.82
C ALA A 11 16.94 -0.47 -1.37
N ASP A 12 17.12 0.45 -0.41
CA ASP A 12 18.42 0.78 0.16
C ASP A 12 19.07 -0.42 0.86
N LEU A 13 18.30 -1.16 1.67
CA LEU A 13 18.78 -2.36 2.34
C LEU A 13 19.16 -3.47 1.35
N ARG A 14 18.42 -3.61 0.26
CA ARG A 14 18.73 -4.57 -0.80
C ARG A 14 20.03 -4.20 -1.50
N ALA A 15 20.22 -2.93 -1.83
CA ALA A 15 21.47 -2.43 -2.41
C ALA A 15 22.65 -2.66 -1.47
N PHE A 16 22.47 -2.43 -0.17
CA PHE A 16 23.46 -2.75 0.86
C PHE A 16 23.77 -4.25 0.88
N ALA A 17 22.76 -5.12 0.87
CA ALA A 17 22.95 -6.57 0.87
C ALA A 17 23.74 -7.06 -0.36
N HIS A 18 23.42 -6.55 -1.56
CA HIS A 18 24.18 -6.84 -2.78
C HIS A 18 25.62 -6.36 -2.70
N LYS A 19 25.87 -5.16 -2.17
CA LYS A 19 27.22 -4.60 -2.05
C LYS A 19 28.12 -5.40 -1.11
N ASN A 20 27.55 -6.15 -0.17
CA ASN A 20 28.27 -6.93 0.83
C ASN A 20 28.13 -8.46 0.63
N ASP A 21 27.70 -8.89 -0.55
CA ASP A 21 27.54 -10.32 -0.92
C ASP A 21 26.60 -11.12 0.00
N TYR A 22 25.64 -10.45 0.65
CA TYR A 22 24.60 -11.09 1.45
C TYR A 22 23.44 -11.55 0.58
N VAL A 23 23.69 -12.57 -0.25
CA VAL A 23 22.76 -13.05 -1.28
C VAL A 23 21.40 -13.47 -0.70
N ASP A 24 21.38 -14.21 0.41
CA ASP A 24 20.14 -14.66 1.04
C ASP A 24 19.31 -13.50 1.60
N LEU A 25 19.99 -12.49 2.16
CA LEU A 25 19.35 -11.29 2.66
C LEU A 25 18.75 -10.46 1.51
N ALA A 26 19.48 -10.28 0.42
CA ALA A 26 18.97 -9.58 -0.76
C ALA A 26 17.72 -10.29 -1.32
N ALA A 27 17.74 -11.62 -1.41
CA ALA A 27 16.60 -12.40 -1.86
C ALA A 27 15.40 -12.32 -0.90
N GLN A 28 15.63 -12.24 0.41
CA GLN A 28 14.58 -12.01 1.40
C GLN A 28 13.97 -10.61 1.25
N LEU A 29 14.81 -9.58 1.09
CA LEU A 29 14.36 -8.20 0.92
C LEU A 29 13.56 -8.01 -0.37
N ASP A 30 13.91 -8.73 -1.45
CA ASP A 30 13.12 -8.75 -2.69
C ASP A 30 11.70 -9.32 -2.47
N ARG A 31 11.57 -10.42 -1.72
CA ARG A 31 10.26 -11.00 -1.37
C ARG A 31 9.46 -10.07 -0.46
N THR A 32 10.11 -9.49 0.55
CA THR A 32 9.47 -8.53 1.46
C THR A 32 8.96 -7.31 0.70
N SER A 33 9.72 -6.81 -0.28
CA SER A 33 9.32 -5.68 -1.12
C SER A 33 8.04 -5.98 -1.91
N GLN A 34 7.91 -7.19 -2.46
CA GLN A 34 6.70 -7.60 -3.20
C GLN A 34 5.46 -7.65 -2.29
N ILE A 35 5.61 -8.19 -1.07
CA ILE A 35 4.52 -8.23 -0.09
C ILE A 35 4.13 -6.81 0.33
N ALA A 36 5.11 -5.96 0.66
CA ALA A 36 4.87 -4.57 1.04
C ALA A 36 4.13 -3.79 -0.06
N TRP A 37 4.53 -3.94 -1.32
CA TRP A 37 3.82 -3.35 -2.46
C TRP A 37 2.36 -3.83 -2.55
N SER A 38 2.12 -5.13 -2.39
CA SER A 38 0.76 -5.69 -2.42
C SER A 38 -0.11 -5.10 -1.32
N GLU A 39 0.41 -5.01 -0.10
CA GLU A 39 -0.32 -4.48 1.05
C GLU A 39 -0.61 -2.98 0.93
N LEU A 40 0.35 -2.20 0.40
CA LEU A 40 0.15 -0.77 0.15
C LEU A 40 -0.95 -0.52 -0.88
N LEU A 41 -0.95 -1.29 -1.98
CA LEU A 41 -1.99 -1.21 -3.01
C LEU A 41 -3.37 -1.63 -2.46
N GLU A 42 -3.42 -2.64 -1.59
CA GLU A 42 -4.66 -3.06 -0.94
C GLU A 42 -5.20 -1.99 0.02
N GLN A 43 -4.32 -1.34 0.80
CA GLN A 43 -4.70 -0.24 1.68
C GLN A 43 -5.24 0.97 0.90
N GLU A 44 -4.61 1.33 -0.23
CA GLU A 44 -5.09 2.41 -1.08
C GLU A 44 -6.46 2.09 -1.69
N ASN A 45 -6.64 0.86 -2.21
CA ASN A 45 -7.90 0.41 -2.76
C ASN A 45 -9.01 0.36 -1.69
N GLY A 46 -8.71 -0.15 -0.50
CA GLY A 46 -9.65 -0.20 0.61
C GLY A 46 -10.08 1.19 1.07
N THR A 47 -9.17 2.17 1.07
CA THR A 47 -9.49 3.57 1.38
C THR A 47 -10.42 4.17 0.32
N ARG A 48 -10.08 3.99 -0.97
CA ARG A 48 -10.88 4.47 -2.09
C ARG A 48 -12.29 3.86 -2.10
N GLN A 49 -12.44 2.58 -1.79
CA GLN A 49 -13.73 1.90 -1.71
C GLN A 49 -14.61 2.44 -0.57
N ARG A 50 -14.02 2.70 0.61
CA ARG A 50 -14.75 3.27 1.75
C ARG A 50 -15.26 4.68 1.45
N GLU A 51 -14.43 5.50 0.81
CA GLU A 51 -14.83 6.84 0.37
C GLU A 51 -15.96 6.77 -0.64
N ALA A 52 -15.84 5.94 -1.67
CA ALA A 52 -16.88 5.75 -2.68
C ALA A 52 -18.22 5.28 -2.06
N GLY A 53 -18.17 4.36 -1.10
CA GLY A 53 -19.34 3.91 -0.35
C GLY A 53 -20.00 5.04 0.45
N ALA A 54 -19.21 5.83 1.19
CA ALA A 54 -19.71 6.96 1.97
C ALA A 54 -20.38 8.03 1.08
N TRP A 55 -19.80 8.34 -0.08
CA TRP A 55 -20.41 9.24 -1.06
C TRP A 55 -21.74 8.70 -1.60
N ALA A 56 -21.82 7.40 -1.90
CA ALA A 56 -23.06 6.76 -2.36
C ALA A 56 -24.16 6.80 -1.29
N GLU A 57 -23.81 6.52 -0.02
CA GLU A 57 -24.73 6.59 1.12
C GLU A 57 -25.27 8.00 1.34
N TRP A 58 -24.40 9.01 1.31
CA TRP A 58 -24.81 10.41 1.45
C TRP A 58 -25.78 10.85 0.34
N ASN A 59 -25.48 10.50 -0.91
CA ASN A 59 -26.37 10.79 -2.05
C ASN A 59 -27.73 10.10 -1.92
N ALA A 60 -27.76 8.84 -1.50
CA ALA A 60 -29.00 8.11 -1.26
C ALA A 60 -29.83 8.73 -0.13
N ALA A 61 -29.17 9.19 0.94
CA ALA A 61 -29.85 9.89 2.04
C ALA A 61 -30.40 11.26 1.61
N ALA A 62 -29.67 12.01 0.78
CA ALA A 62 -30.15 13.27 0.23
C ALA A 62 -31.40 13.08 -0.65
N ALA A 63 -31.41 12.07 -1.53
CA ALA A 63 -32.57 11.77 -2.38
C ALA A 63 -33.84 11.45 -1.56
N ARG A 64 -33.70 10.76 -0.42
CA ARG A 64 -34.82 10.44 0.48
C ARG A 64 -35.41 11.66 1.19
N ARG A 65 -34.65 12.74 1.36
CA ARG A 65 -35.11 13.97 2.05
C ARG A 65 -35.95 14.89 1.16
N HIS A 66 -35.91 14.69 -0.16
CA HIS A 66 -36.63 15.49 -1.15
C HIS A 66 -37.95 14.83 -1.62
N HIS A 67 -38.37 13.75 -0.97
CA HIS A 67 -39.66 13.08 -1.12
C HIS A 67 -40.48 13.25 0.16
#